data_AF-A0A0S2M000-F1
#
_entry.id   AF-A0A0S2M000-F1
#
_cell.length_a   1.000
_cell.length_b   1.000
_cell.length_c   1.000
_cell.angle_alpha   90.00
_cell.angle_beta   90.00
_cell.angle_gamma   90.00
#
_symmetry.space_group_name_H-M   'P 1'
#
loop_
_entity.id
_entity.type
_entity.pdbx_description
1 polymer ?
#
loop_
_entity_poly.entity_id
_entity_poly.type
_entity_poly.pdbx_seq_one_letter_code
_entity_poly.pdbx_strand_id
1 'polypeptide(L)'
;MSGAKPSGTALAVGLEIATDANFFGPLEVNGVDGQISFGSYYWRGYEPDGTRMNSVDSSAANNCLQDRGRLIPDYFGTGEKLKGLVILDVTTPTGTIVFNPAGGDGWAWKY
;
A
#
# COMPACT_ATOMS: atom_id res chain seq x y z
N MET A 1 19.65 10.62 -13.90
CA MET A 1 19.45 10.90 -12.46
C MET A 1 19.54 9.57 -11.74
N SER A 2 20.53 9.37 -10.87
CA SER A 2 20.60 8.16 -10.05
C SER A 2 19.53 8.27 -8.97
N GLY A 3 18.50 7.42 -9.03
CA GLY A 3 17.46 7.39 -8.00
C GLY A 3 18.08 7.09 -6.64
N ALA A 4 17.59 7.75 -5.59
CA ALA A 4 18.00 7.42 -4.23
C ALA A 4 17.80 5.91 -4.00
N LYS A 5 18.77 5.26 -3.35
CA LYS A 5 18.67 3.82 -3.04
C LYS A 5 17.61 3.62 -1.96
N PRO A 6 16.73 2.60 -2.06
CA PRO A 6 15.82 2.24 -0.98
C PRO A 6 16.60 2.08 0.34
N SER A 7 16.02 2.55 1.43
CA SER A 7 16.63 2.41 2.75
C SER A 7 16.62 0.95 3.22
N GLY A 8 15.75 0.12 2.64
CA GLY A 8 15.65 -1.31 2.89
C GLY A 8 15.45 -2.12 1.61
N THR A 9 14.56 -3.11 1.69
CA THR A 9 14.17 -4.02 0.62
C THR A 9 12.85 -3.53 0.01
N ALA A 10 12.85 -3.22 -1.28
CA ALA A 10 11.63 -2.89 -1.99
C ALA A 10 10.76 -4.14 -2.17
N LEU A 11 9.52 -4.08 -1.71
CA LEU A 11 8.50 -5.10 -1.82
C LEU A 11 7.37 -4.59 -2.71
N ALA A 12 7.06 -5.32 -3.79
CA ALA A 12 5.92 -5.03 -4.65
C ALA A 12 4.75 -5.92 -4.26
N VAL A 13 3.68 -5.33 -3.71
CA VAL A 13 2.46 -6.02 -3.35
C VAL A 13 1.49 -5.98 -4.52
N GLY A 14 1.26 -7.13 -5.15
CA GLY A 14 0.25 -7.27 -6.20
C GLY A 14 -1.15 -7.38 -5.61
N LEU A 15 -2.05 -6.52 -6.07
CA LEU A 15 -3.43 -6.46 -5.60
C LEU A 15 -4.42 -6.61 -6.76
N GLU A 16 -5.48 -7.36 -6.52
CA GLU A 16 -6.68 -7.43 -7.34
C GLU A 16 -7.86 -7.05 -6.45
N ILE A 17 -8.55 -5.97 -6.81
CA ILE A 17 -9.56 -5.32 -5.97
C ILE A 17 -10.85 -5.19 -6.77
N ALA A 18 -11.98 -5.49 -6.12
CA ALA A 18 -13.30 -5.22 -6.65
C ALA A 18 -14.18 -4.62 -5.54
N THR A 19 -14.75 -3.45 -5.80
CA THR A 19 -15.77 -2.83 -4.95
C THR A 19 -17.13 -3.02 -5.62
N ASP A 20 -18.15 -3.37 -4.83
CA ASP A 20 -19.52 -3.51 -5.34
C ASP A 20 -20.27 -2.17 -5.29
N ALA A 21 -21.56 -2.19 -5.65
CA ALA A 21 -22.42 -1.01 -5.66
C ALA A 21 -22.77 -0.47 -4.26
N ASN A 22 -22.54 -1.26 -3.20
CA ASN A 22 -22.83 -0.92 -1.81
C ASN A 22 -21.55 -0.58 -1.03
N PHE A 23 -20.38 -0.70 -1.66
CA PHE A 23 -19.11 -0.36 -1.04
C PHE A 23 -19.08 1.11 -0.63
N PHE A 24 -18.71 1.35 0.62
CA PHE A 24 -18.48 2.68 1.18
C PHE A 24 -17.21 2.64 2.02
N GLY A 25 -16.14 3.22 1.49
CA GLY A 25 -14.84 3.28 2.14
C GLY A 25 -14.80 4.28 3.30
N PRO A 26 -13.76 4.22 4.15
CA PRO A 26 -13.67 4.99 5.38
C PRO A 26 -13.16 6.43 5.19
N LEU A 27 -12.79 6.82 3.97
CA LEU A 27 -12.15 8.11 3.69
C LEU A 27 -13.11 9.09 3.01
N GLU A 28 -13.01 10.35 3.41
CA GLU A 28 -13.46 11.51 2.64
C GLU A 28 -12.24 12.14 1.98
N VAL A 29 -12.26 12.32 0.65
CA VAL A 29 -11.16 12.96 -0.09
C VAL A 29 -11.75 14.02 -1.02
N ASN A 30 -11.26 15.25 -0.88
CA ASN A 30 -11.74 16.40 -1.67
C ASN A 30 -13.27 16.59 -1.64
N GLY A 31 -13.92 16.31 -0.51
CA GLY A 31 -15.38 16.41 -0.35
C GLY A 31 -16.18 15.24 -0.96
N VAL A 32 -15.52 14.14 -1.30
CA VAL A 32 -16.16 12.90 -1.75
C VAL A 32 -15.99 11.84 -0.68
N ASP A 33 -17.10 11.43 -0.08
CA ASP A 33 -17.14 10.35 0.91
C ASP A 33 -17.08 8.97 0.27
N GLY A 34 -16.79 7.95 1.10
CA GLY A 34 -16.90 6.55 0.69
C GLY A 34 -15.70 6.04 -0.10
N GLN A 35 -14.56 6.73 -0.04
CA GLN A 35 -13.34 6.33 -0.73
C GLN A 35 -12.45 5.43 0.13
N ILE A 36 -11.58 4.68 -0.54
CA ILE A 36 -10.53 3.87 0.09
C ILE A 36 -9.21 4.08 -0.62
N SER A 37 -8.12 3.86 0.10
CA SER A 37 -6.76 3.94 -0.42
C SER A 37 -5.95 2.73 0.03
N PHE A 38 -5.09 2.27 -0.87
CA PHE A 38 -4.08 1.25 -0.60
C PHE A 38 -2.66 1.83 -0.61
N GLY A 39 -2.54 3.16 -0.57
CA GLY A 39 -1.24 3.84 -0.50
C GLY A 39 -0.43 3.40 0.72
N SER A 40 0.90 3.49 0.62
CA SER A 40 1.87 3.02 1.63
C SER A 40 1.59 3.53 3.06
N TYR A 41 0.95 4.69 3.20
CA TYR A 41 0.49 5.25 4.47
C TYR A 41 -0.36 4.27 5.32
N TYR A 42 -1.21 3.48 4.66
CA TYR A 42 -2.14 2.52 5.27
C TYR A 42 -1.50 1.16 5.56
N TRP A 43 -0.19 1.05 5.33
CA TRP A 43 0.58 -0.16 5.59
C TRP A 43 1.49 -0.01 6.82
N ARG A 44 1.73 -1.14 7.46
CA ARG A 44 2.69 -1.30 8.55
C ARG A 44 3.53 -2.54 8.29
N GLY A 45 4.81 -2.46 8.61
CA GLY A 45 5.75 -3.57 8.53
C GLY A 45 6.20 -4.01 9.91
N TYR A 46 6.44 -5.30 10.05
CA TYR A 46 6.96 -5.94 11.25
C TYR A 46 8.10 -6.87 10.86
N GLU A 47 9.19 -6.80 11.61
CA GLU A 47 10.33 -7.71 11.49
C GLU A 47 9.93 -9.12 11.98
N PRO A 48 10.74 -10.18 11.70
CA PRO A 48 10.39 -11.55 12.07
C PRO A 48 10.18 -11.78 13.57
N ASP A 49 10.78 -10.95 14.42
CA ASP A 49 10.63 -10.99 15.88
C ASP A 49 9.39 -10.23 16.38
N GLY A 50 8.62 -9.61 15.49
CA GLY A 50 7.44 -8.81 15.81
C GLY A 50 7.73 -7.32 16.06
N THR A 51 8.98 -6.87 15.94
CA THR A 51 9.33 -5.45 16.06
C THR A 51 8.71 -4.65 14.93
N ARG A 52 7.99 -3.56 15.26
CA ARG A 52 7.36 -2.69 14.27
C ARG A 52 8.40 -1.82 13.56
N MET A 53 8.36 -1.78 12.23
CA MET A 53 9.14 -0.85 11.41
C MET A 53 8.61 0.59 11.55
N ASN A 54 9.52 1.56 11.54
CA ASN A 54 9.16 2.98 11.64
C ASN A 54 8.38 3.48 10.42
N SER A 55 8.78 3.03 9.23
CA SER A 55 8.14 3.33 7.95
C SER A 55 8.22 2.11 7.04
N VAL A 56 7.25 1.98 6.13
CA VAL A 56 7.30 1.08 4.98
C VAL A 56 7.21 1.84 3.65
N ASP A 57 7.42 3.16 3.71
CA ASP A 57 7.41 4.05 2.56
C ASP A 57 8.77 4.72 2.39
N SER A 58 9.26 4.75 1.15
CA SER A 58 10.42 5.55 0.78
C SER A 58 10.28 6.12 -0.63
N SER A 59 10.70 7.38 -0.79
CA SER A 59 10.74 8.05 -2.10
C SER A 59 11.66 7.31 -3.08
N ALA A 60 12.70 6.67 -2.57
CA ALA A 60 13.61 5.81 -3.30
C ALA A 60 12.90 4.62 -3.97
N ALA A 61 12.10 3.86 -3.22
CA ALA A 61 11.38 2.71 -3.75
C ALA A 61 10.36 3.11 -4.84
N ASN A 62 9.67 4.24 -4.64
CA ASN A 62 8.72 4.77 -5.61
C ASN A 62 9.38 5.26 -6.91
N ASN A 63 10.60 5.82 -6.83
CA ASN A 63 11.33 6.35 -8.00
C ASN A 63 12.02 5.27 -8.86
N CYS A 64 12.20 4.05 -8.33
CA CYS A 64 12.76 2.94 -9.10
C CYS A 64 11.75 2.29 -10.06
N LEU A 65 10.45 2.52 -9.89
CA LEU A 65 9.43 1.96 -10.75
C LEU A 65 9.31 2.78 -12.05
N GLN A 66 9.91 2.26 -13.12
CA GLN A 66 9.86 2.88 -14.46
C GLN A 66 8.43 2.92 -15.03
N ASP A 67 7.63 1.88 -14.76
CA ASP A 67 6.26 1.76 -15.25
C ASP A 67 5.25 2.10 -14.14
N ARG A 68 5.02 3.39 -13.94
CA ARG A 68 4.08 3.90 -12.94
C ARG A 68 2.62 3.58 -13.26
N GLY A 69 2.30 3.19 -14.50
CA GLY A 69 0.94 2.78 -14.89
C GLY A 69 0.45 1.50 -14.21
N ARG A 70 1.36 0.76 -13.57
CA ARG A 70 1.04 -0.45 -12.80
C ARG A 70 0.64 -0.18 -11.35
N LEU A 71 0.78 1.05 -10.87
CA LEU A 71 0.38 1.41 -9.52
C LEU A 71 -1.15 1.46 -9.41
N ILE A 72 -1.68 1.01 -8.29
CA ILE A 72 -3.10 1.27 -7.97
C ILE A 72 -3.29 2.78 -7.74
N PRO A 73 -4.42 3.36 -8.17
CA PRO A 73 -4.75 4.75 -7.86
C PRO A 73 -4.70 5.04 -6.35
N ASP A 74 -4.35 6.28 -6.00
CA ASP A 74 -4.28 6.67 -4.59
C ASP A 74 -5.62 6.53 -3.88
N TYR A 75 -6.72 6.80 -4.57
CA TYR A 75 -8.08 6.69 -4.04
C TYR A 75 -9.03 6.16 -5.11
N PHE A 76 -9.98 5.33 -4.68
CA PHE A 76 -11.04 4.79 -5.52
C PHE A 76 -12.28 4.49 -4.68
N GLY A 77 -13.42 4.34 -5.35
CA GLY A 77 -14.73 4.24 -4.70
C GLY A 77 -15.52 3.01 -5.14
N THR A 78 -16.84 3.16 -5.08
CA THR A 78 -17.85 2.14 -5.37
C THR A 78 -17.81 1.67 -6.84
N GLY A 79 -18.03 0.37 -7.07
CA GLY A 79 -18.22 -0.20 -8.41
C GLY A 79 -16.95 -0.32 -9.27
N GLU A 80 -15.76 -0.25 -8.68
CA GLU A 80 -14.49 -0.30 -9.39
C GLU A 80 -13.86 -1.69 -9.36
N LYS A 81 -13.10 -2.01 -10.42
CA LYS A 81 -12.24 -3.20 -10.49
C LYS A 81 -10.83 -2.78 -10.86
N LEU A 82 -9.87 -3.07 -9.98
CA LEU A 82 -8.50 -2.60 -10.10
C LEU A 82 -7.54 -3.79 -10.00
N LYS A 83 -6.47 -3.72 -10.78
CA LYS A 83 -5.34 -4.64 -10.69
C LYS A 83 -4.06 -3.85 -10.81
N GLY A 84 -3.19 -3.97 -9.81
CA GLY A 84 -1.97 -3.18 -9.79
C GLY A 84 -1.06 -3.51 -8.62
N LEU A 85 -0.16 -2.58 -8.33
CA LEU A 85 0.90 -2.72 -7.36
C LEU A 85 0.81 -1.60 -6.30
N VAL A 86 1.18 -1.96 -5.08
CA VAL A 86 1.65 -1.04 -4.05
C VAL A 86 3.12 -1.35 -3.81
N ILE A 87 3.97 -0.32 -3.76
CA ILE A 87 5.39 -0.48 -3.46
C ILE A 87 5.64 -0.10 -2.01
N LEU A 88 6.25 -1.01 -1.26
CA LEU A 88 6.69 -0.81 0.12
C LEU A 88 8.21 -0.91 0.20
N ASP A 89 8.83 -0.23 1.17
CA ASP A 89 10.26 -0.34 1.49
C ASP A 89 10.40 -0.88 2.92
N VAL A 90 10.65 -2.17 3.05
CA VAL A 90 10.73 -2.87 4.34
C VAL A 90 12.18 -3.03 4.81
N THR A 91 12.42 -3.07 6.12
CA THR A 91 13.79 -3.10 6.66
C THR A 91 14.46 -4.47 6.58
N THR A 92 13.68 -5.53 6.38
CA THR A 92 14.13 -6.94 6.42
C THR A 92 13.66 -7.71 5.18
N PRO A 93 14.39 -8.77 4.77
CA PRO A 93 13.99 -9.61 3.63
C PRO A 93 12.83 -10.57 3.93
N THR A 94 12.51 -10.77 5.21
CA THR A 94 11.34 -11.54 5.67
C THR A 94 10.66 -10.79 6.81
N GLY A 95 9.35 -10.99 6.98
CA GLY A 95 8.59 -10.29 8.01
C GLY A 95 7.09 -10.43 7.84
N THR A 96 6.35 -9.44 8.34
CA THR A 96 4.91 -9.33 8.14
C THR A 96 4.55 -7.91 7.71
N ILE A 97 3.75 -7.78 6.66
CA ILE A 97 3.09 -6.53 6.31
C ILE A 97 1.62 -6.59 6.72
N VAL A 98 1.09 -5.48 7.20
CA VAL A 98 -0.29 -5.33 7.62
C VAL A 98 -0.88 -4.13 6.89
N PHE A 99 -1.98 -4.35 6.18
CA PHE A 99 -2.81 -3.28 5.64
C PHE A 99 -3.93 -2.97 6.63
N ASN A 100 -4.15 -1.69 6.92
CA ASN A 100 -5.27 -1.21 7.72
C ASN A 100 -5.93 -0.01 7.02
N PRO A 101 -7.14 -0.17 6.47
CA PRO A 101 -7.85 0.91 5.78
C PRO A 101 -8.51 1.85 6.80
N ALA A 102 -7.71 2.66 7.51
CA ALA A 102 -8.14 3.73 8.42
C ALA A 102 -9.49 3.50 9.14
N GLY A 103 -9.55 2.45 9.96
CA GLY A 103 -10.73 2.14 10.79
C GLY A 103 -11.59 0.97 10.30
N GLY A 104 -11.25 0.36 9.16
CA GLY A 104 -11.80 -0.93 8.74
C GLY A 104 -10.99 -2.14 9.22
N ASP A 105 -11.52 -3.34 8.91
CA ASP A 105 -10.78 -4.59 9.08
C ASP A 105 -9.60 -4.66 8.11
N GLY A 106 -8.45 -5.04 8.65
CA GLY A 106 -7.19 -5.14 7.90
C GLY A 106 -6.85 -6.57 7.48
N TRP A 107 -5.74 -6.69 6.76
CA TRP A 107 -5.15 -7.97 6.38
C TRP A 107 -3.68 -7.99 6.74
N ALA A 108 -3.16 -9.18 7.04
CA ALA A 108 -1.75 -9.39 7.36
C ALA A 108 -1.18 -10.51 6.50
N TRP A 109 0.03 -10.30 5.97
CA TRP A 109 0.73 -11.26 5.15
C TRP A 109 2.18 -11.39 5.58
N LYS A 110 2.65 -12.63 5.65
CA LYS A 110 4.09 -12.92 5.75
C LYS A 110 4.72 -12.80 4.37
N TYR A 111 5.95 -12.31 4.34
CA TYR A 111 6.80 -12.25 3.14
C TYR A 111 8.19 -12.77 3.48
#